data_AF-A0A924P9Y6-F1
#
_entry.id   AF-A0A924P9Y6-F1
#
_cell.length_a   1.000
_cell.length_b   1.000
_cell.length_c   1.000
_cell.angle_alpha   90.00
_cell.angle_beta   90.00
_cell.angle_gamma   90.00
#
_symmetry.space_group_name_H-M   'P 1'
#
loop_
_entity.id
_entity.type
_entity.pdbx_description
1 polymer ?
#
loop_
_entity_poly.entity_id
_entity_poly.type
_entity_poly.pdbx_seq_one_letter_code
_entity_poly.pdbx_strand_id
1 'polypeptide(L)'
;MQNNPNVIVSEFSPVGGDVEAPVKLTQYSHGAGCGCKISPKILDQILSSNFAMPDNKNLLVGNHSKDDAAVYDMNNGIALISTTDFFMPIVDDPYEFGRIASANAISDVYAMGGKPALAIAILGWPINILPPEVAQKVIEGSRSICAEA
;
A
#
# COMPACT_ATOMS: atom_id res chain seq x y z
N MET A 1 -35.42 -53.42 -31.90
CA MET A 1 -35.84 -52.04 -31.56
C MET A 1 -34.55 -51.22 -31.46
N GLN A 2 -34.00 -50.87 -32.61
CA GLN A 2 -34.09 -49.54 -33.25
C GLN A 2 -33.09 -48.54 -32.63
N ASN A 3 -31.94 -48.43 -33.31
CA ASN A 3 -31.07 -47.25 -33.26
C ASN A 3 -31.92 -46.01 -33.54
N ASN A 4 -32.01 -45.11 -32.55
CA ASN A 4 -32.63 -43.80 -32.74
C ASN A 4 -31.62 -42.88 -33.46
N PRO A 5 -31.89 -42.42 -34.70
CA PRO A 5 -30.94 -41.60 -35.45
C PRO A 5 -30.85 -40.13 -35.00
N ASN A 6 -31.53 -39.74 -33.92
CA ASN A 6 -31.69 -38.34 -33.53
C ASN A 6 -31.02 -37.94 -32.20
N VAL A 7 -30.00 -38.67 -31.74
CA VAL A 7 -29.14 -38.14 -30.67
C VAL A 7 -28.02 -37.34 -31.30
N ILE A 8 -28.26 -36.04 -31.48
CA ILE A 8 -27.18 -35.07 -31.70
C ILE A 8 -26.44 -34.97 -30.35
N VAL A 9 -25.41 -35.78 -30.16
CA VAL A 9 -24.34 -35.46 -29.20
C VAL A 9 -23.63 -34.24 -29.76
N SER A 10 -24.09 -33.05 -29.40
CA SER A 10 -23.31 -31.84 -29.62
C SER A 10 -22.02 -32.02 -28.83
N GLU A 11 -20.91 -32.21 -29.54
CA GLU A 11 -19.58 -32.10 -28.96
C GLU A 11 -19.49 -30.76 -28.24
N PHE A 12 -19.57 -30.80 -26.91
CA PHE A 12 -19.25 -29.67 -26.07
C PHE A 12 -17.73 -29.52 -26.14
N SER A 13 -17.26 -28.81 -27.18
CA SER A 13 -15.91 -28.28 -27.19
C SER A 13 -15.77 -27.41 -25.94
N PRO A 14 -14.79 -27.65 -25.05
CA PRO A 14 -14.51 -26.68 -24.01
C PRO A 14 -14.09 -25.41 -24.73
N VAL A 15 -14.94 -24.39 -24.69
CA VAL A 15 -14.55 -23.04 -25.07
C VAL A 15 -13.35 -22.74 -24.19
N GLY A 16 -12.18 -22.64 -24.83
CA GLY A 16 -10.93 -22.33 -24.15
C GLY A 16 -11.17 -21.13 -23.26
N GLY A 17 -10.86 -21.28 -21.97
CA GLY A 17 -10.87 -20.15 -21.06
C GLY A 17 -9.99 -19.08 -21.68
N ASP A 18 -10.57 -17.92 -21.94
CA ASP A 18 -9.79 -16.72 -22.14
C ASP A 18 -8.90 -16.61 -20.91
N VAL A 19 -7.61 -16.90 -21.08
CA VAL A 19 -6.62 -16.65 -20.05
C VAL A 19 -6.53 -15.14 -19.99
N GLU A 20 -7.40 -14.53 -19.20
CA GLU A 20 -7.45 -13.09 -18.98
C GLU A 20 -6.03 -12.67 -18.61
N ALA A 21 -5.43 -11.81 -19.44
CA ALA A 21 -4.01 -11.49 -19.33
C ALA A 21 -3.72 -11.01 -17.89
N PRO A 22 -2.58 -11.41 -17.29
CA PRO A 22 -2.29 -11.07 -15.91
C PRO A 22 -2.32 -9.55 -15.71
N VAL A 23 -3.12 -9.10 -14.73
CA VAL A 23 -3.24 -7.69 -14.35
C VAL A 23 -1.86 -7.14 -14.00
N LYS A 24 -1.48 -6.02 -14.62
CA LYS A 24 -0.23 -5.31 -14.36
C LYS A 24 -0.50 -4.02 -13.62
N LEU A 25 -0.13 -3.95 -12.35
CA LEU A 25 -0.51 -2.80 -11.52
C LEU A 25 0.08 -1.47 -11.99
N THR A 26 1.26 -1.47 -12.62
CA THR A 26 1.90 -0.23 -13.09
C THR A 26 1.08 0.51 -14.15
N GLN A 27 0.19 -0.19 -14.88
CA GLN A 27 -0.70 0.42 -15.87
C GLN A 27 -1.73 1.39 -15.25
N TYR A 28 -1.91 1.32 -13.94
CA TYR A 28 -2.85 2.17 -13.20
C TYR A 28 -2.16 3.31 -12.44
N SER A 29 -0.83 3.44 -12.57
CA SER A 29 -0.04 4.51 -11.98
C SER A 29 0.12 5.67 -12.96
N HIS A 30 -0.54 6.81 -12.73
CA HIS A 30 -0.48 8.00 -13.62
C HIS A 30 0.79 8.85 -13.42
N GLY A 31 1.90 8.17 -13.20
CA GLY A 31 3.18 8.68 -12.72
C GLY A 31 3.79 7.58 -11.87
N ALA A 32 4.92 7.04 -12.26
CA ALA A 32 5.64 6.04 -11.47
C ALA A 32 7.02 6.63 -11.12
N GLY A 33 7.38 6.66 -9.83
CA GLY A 33 8.68 7.13 -9.32
C GLY A 33 8.61 8.38 -8.43
N CYS A 34 9.76 9.03 -8.19
CA CYS A 34 9.88 10.26 -7.39
C CYS A 34 8.99 11.44 -7.88
N GLY A 35 8.41 11.35 -9.08
CA GLY A 35 7.51 12.36 -9.65
C GLY A 35 6.12 12.42 -9.02
N CYS A 36 5.76 11.47 -8.14
CA CYS A 36 4.47 11.46 -7.45
C CYS A 36 4.46 12.22 -6.12
N LYS A 37 5.64 12.52 -5.55
CA LYS A 37 5.74 13.31 -4.31
C LYS A 37 5.66 14.80 -4.67
N ILE A 38 4.85 15.55 -3.93
CA ILE A 38 4.81 17.02 -4.04
C ILE A 38 6.21 17.55 -3.73
N SER A 39 6.69 18.54 -4.49
CA SER A 39 8.03 19.09 -4.25
C SER A 39 8.13 19.69 -2.84
N PRO A 40 9.29 19.60 -2.16
CA PRO A 40 9.44 20.11 -0.80
C PRO A 40 9.01 21.58 -0.64
N LYS A 41 9.29 22.42 -1.65
CA LYS A 41 8.90 23.82 -1.67
C LYS A 41 7.38 24.02 -1.69
N ILE A 42 6.66 23.22 -2.47
CA ILE A 42 5.20 23.30 -2.55
C ILE A 42 4.58 22.73 -1.28
N LEU A 43 5.13 21.65 -0.72
CA LEU A 43 4.68 21.10 0.56
C LEU A 43 4.86 22.13 1.69
N ASP A 44 6.01 22.80 1.76
CA ASP A 44 6.27 23.89 2.72
C ASP A 44 5.23 25.00 2.60
N GLN A 45 4.84 25.36 1.37
CA GLN A 45 3.79 26.36 1.14
C GLN A 45 2.41 25.86 1.59
N ILE A 46 2.07 24.59 1.34
CA ILE A 46 0.80 23.97 1.77
C ILE A 46 0.71 23.91 3.30
N LEU A 47 1.81 23.57 3.96
CA LEU A 47 1.88 23.45 5.43
C LEU A 47 2.00 24.81 6.13
N SER A 48 2.31 25.88 5.39
CA SER A 48 2.39 27.23 5.93
C SER A 48 1.01 27.69 6.40
N SER A 49 0.82 27.71 7.72
CA SER A 49 -0.42 28.16 8.37
C SER A 49 -0.11 29.17 9.45
N ASN A 50 -1.00 30.15 9.64
CA ASN A 50 -0.96 31.08 10.77
C ASN A 50 -1.46 30.44 12.08
N PHE A 51 -1.83 29.16 12.04
CA PHE A 51 -2.20 28.39 13.21
C PHE A 51 -0.95 27.89 13.93
N ALA A 52 -0.62 28.51 15.07
CA ALA A 52 0.42 28.01 15.95
C ALA A 52 -0.08 26.73 16.63
N MET A 53 0.58 25.60 16.37
CA MET A 53 0.37 24.41 17.20
C MET A 53 0.86 24.72 18.62
N PRO A 54 0.10 24.36 19.67
CA PRO A 54 0.55 24.54 21.04
C PRO A 54 1.82 23.72 21.27
N ASP A 55 2.77 24.29 22.02
CA ASP A 55 3.97 23.57 22.43
C ASP A 55 3.58 22.31 23.20
N ASN A 56 4.01 21.16 22.69
CA ASN A 56 3.79 19.87 23.32
C ASN A 56 5.15 19.25 23.66
N LYS A 57 5.54 19.34 24.93
CA LYS A 57 6.83 18.82 25.44
C LYS A 57 7.00 17.32 25.22
N ASN A 58 5.91 16.59 25.05
CA ASN A 58 5.95 15.16 24.83
C ASN A 58 6.14 14.82 23.34
N LEU A 59 5.97 15.78 22.42
CA LEU A 59 6.25 15.57 21.00
C LEU A 59 7.74 15.83 20.75
N LEU A 60 8.55 14.79 20.83
CA LEU A 60 10.00 14.84 20.70
C LEU A 60 10.45 15.15 19.27
N VAL A 61 9.75 14.57 18.30
CA VAL A 61 9.95 14.79 16.86
C VAL A 61 8.58 15.00 16.25
N GLY A 62 8.41 16.08 15.49
CA GLY A 62 7.10 16.47 14.95
C GLY A 62 7.22 17.23 13.64
N ASN A 63 6.14 17.88 13.21
CA ASN A 63 6.08 18.51 11.88
C ASN A 63 7.15 19.61 11.65
N HIS A 64 7.69 20.20 12.73
CA HIS A 64 8.72 21.24 12.64
C HIS A 64 10.10 20.69 12.24
N SER A 65 10.40 19.42 12.51
CA SER A 65 11.70 18.80 12.22
C SER A 65 11.80 18.22 10.81
N LYS A 66 10.70 18.21 10.03
CA LYS A 66 10.63 17.65 8.66
C LYS A 66 11.20 16.24 8.55
N ASP A 67 10.99 15.45 9.60
CA ASP A 67 11.50 14.08 9.73
C ASP A 67 10.50 13.07 9.16
N ASP A 68 10.96 11.85 8.89
CA ASP A 68 10.16 10.79 8.25
C ASP A 68 9.15 10.12 9.22
N ALA A 69 9.23 10.44 10.52
CA ALA A 69 8.30 9.96 11.54
C ALA A 69 8.06 10.99 12.66
N ALA A 70 6.92 10.87 13.35
CA ALA A 70 6.67 11.55 14.61
C ALA A 70 7.09 10.68 15.79
N VAL A 71 7.68 11.29 16.83
CA VAL A 71 8.09 10.61 18.06
C VAL A 71 7.44 11.29 19.25
N TYR A 72 6.73 10.51 20.07
CA TYR A 72 5.97 10.97 21.22
C TYR A 72 6.39 10.27 22.52
N ASP A 73 6.81 11.02 23.53
CA ASP A 73 7.16 10.50 24.86
C ASP A 73 5.90 10.13 25.66
N MET A 74 5.85 8.87 26.11
CA MET A 74 4.76 8.35 26.93
C MET A 74 4.96 8.62 28.44
N ASN A 75 6.01 9.33 28.83
CA ASN A 75 6.39 9.70 30.21
C ASN A 75 6.65 8.51 31.14
N ASN A 76 7.03 7.38 30.57
CA ASN A 76 7.35 6.15 31.30
C ASN A 76 8.66 5.52 30.83
N GLY A 77 9.51 6.29 30.15
CA GLY A 77 10.75 5.82 29.53
C GLY A 77 10.56 5.12 28.18
N ILE A 78 9.34 5.13 27.62
CA ILE A 78 9.02 4.61 26.29
C ILE A 78 8.54 5.77 25.41
N ALA A 79 8.98 5.79 24.15
CA ALA A 79 8.46 6.69 23.13
C ALA A 79 7.69 5.91 22.06
N LEU A 80 6.61 6.50 21.57
CA LEU A 80 5.83 6.02 20.43
C LEU A 80 6.39 6.66 19.15
N ILE A 81 6.77 5.82 18.18
CA ILE A 81 7.13 6.25 16.83
C ILE A 81 5.93 6.01 15.93
N SER A 82 5.52 7.02 15.17
CA SER A 82 4.41 6.95 14.22
C SER A 82 4.85 7.52 12.88
N THR A 83 4.78 6.68 11.85
CA THR A 83 5.02 7.05 10.44
C THR A 83 3.83 6.60 9.59
N THR A 84 3.68 7.19 8.41
CA THR A 84 2.75 6.76 7.37
C THR A 84 3.36 7.06 6.00
N ASP A 85 3.44 6.06 5.13
CA ASP A 85 3.78 6.24 3.72
C ASP A 85 2.90 5.34 2.87
N PHE A 86 2.50 5.83 1.71
CA PHE A 86 1.73 5.11 0.71
C PHE A 86 2.04 5.69 -0.67
N PHE A 87 2.03 4.84 -1.68
CA PHE A 87 2.33 5.24 -3.05
C PHE A 87 1.60 4.35 -4.05
N MET A 88 1.54 4.83 -5.29
CA MET A 88 0.94 4.07 -6.39
C MET A 88 1.84 2.89 -6.80
N PRO A 89 1.30 1.83 -7.43
CA PRO A 89 2.08 0.65 -7.77
C PRO A 89 3.31 0.92 -8.64
N ILE A 90 4.48 0.46 -8.18
CA ILE A 90 5.78 0.60 -8.87
C ILE A 90 6.26 -0.69 -9.54
N VAL A 91 5.59 -1.81 -9.27
CA VAL A 91 5.84 -3.12 -9.88
C VAL A 91 4.52 -3.72 -10.34
N ASP A 92 4.59 -4.62 -11.32
CA ASP A 92 3.39 -5.23 -11.92
C ASP A 92 2.71 -6.23 -11.00
N ASP A 93 3.51 -7.00 -10.24
CA ASP A 93 3.02 -8.06 -9.37
C ASP A 93 2.38 -7.47 -8.09
N PRO A 94 1.11 -7.79 -7.80
CA PRO A 94 0.41 -7.25 -6.64
C PRO A 94 1.01 -7.66 -5.29
N TYR A 95 1.48 -8.90 -5.18
CA TYR A 95 2.03 -9.42 -3.93
C TYR A 95 3.35 -8.72 -3.61
N GLU A 96 4.25 -8.62 -4.59
CA GLU A 96 5.51 -7.89 -4.46
C GLU A 96 5.27 -6.40 -4.22
N PHE A 97 4.28 -5.78 -4.86
CA PHE A 97 3.92 -4.39 -4.55
C PHE A 97 3.53 -4.21 -3.08
N GLY A 98 2.66 -5.08 -2.54
CA GLY A 98 2.27 -5.05 -1.13
C GLY A 98 3.47 -5.19 -0.18
N ARG A 99 4.41 -6.08 -0.51
CA ARG A 99 5.66 -6.25 0.26
C ARG A 99 6.50 -4.98 0.24
N ILE A 100 6.74 -4.41 -0.93
CA ILE A 100 7.58 -3.22 -1.08
C ILE A 100 6.95 -2.02 -0.36
N ALA A 101 5.63 -1.82 -0.49
CA ALA A 101 4.90 -0.75 0.18
C ALA A 101 5.01 -0.85 1.72
N SER A 102 4.81 -2.04 2.27
CA SER A 102 4.93 -2.25 3.73
C SER A 102 6.37 -2.12 4.22
N ALA A 103 7.35 -2.61 3.47
CA ALA A 103 8.77 -2.46 3.84
C ALA A 103 9.19 -0.98 3.88
N ASN A 104 8.73 -0.18 2.91
CA ASN A 104 8.98 1.27 2.89
C ASN A 104 8.31 1.99 4.07
N ALA A 105 7.04 1.69 4.37
CA ALA A 105 6.37 2.33 5.51
C ALA A 105 7.00 1.93 6.87
N ILE A 106 7.51 0.70 6.98
CA ILE A 106 8.16 0.22 8.22
C ILE A 106 9.58 0.75 8.35
N SER A 107 10.28 1.07 7.25
CA SER A 107 11.68 1.48 7.30
C SER A 107 11.93 2.74 8.12
N ASP A 108 10.97 3.67 8.19
CA ASP A 108 11.15 4.89 8.99
C ASP A 108 11.19 4.57 10.49
N VAL A 109 10.45 3.56 10.94
CA VAL A 109 10.51 3.10 12.34
C VAL A 109 11.92 2.58 12.66
N TYR A 110 12.49 1.78 11.75
CA TYR A 110 13.85 1.28 11.91
C TYR A 110 14.90 2.39 11.82
N ALA A 111 14.71 3.36 10.92
CA ALA A 111 15.61 4.52 10.78
C ALA A 111 15.67 5.36 12.06
N MET A 112 14.56 5.44 12.79
CA MET A 112 14.49 6.09 14.11
C MET A 112 14.98 5.20 15.27
N GLY A 113 15.52 4.00 14.98
CA GLY A 113 15.98 3.04 15.99
C GLY A 113 14.86 2.35 16.76
N GLY A 114 13.62 2.42 16.26
CA GLY A 114 12.44 1.82 16.84
C GLY A 114 12.28 0.34 16.51
N LYS A 115 11.36 -0.31 17.25
CA LYS A 115 10.84 -1.63 16.92
C LYS A 115 9.36 -1.51 16.51
N PRO A 116 8.96 -1.97 15.31
CA PRO A 116 7.56 -2.00 14.91
C PRO A 116 6.72 -2.82 15.90
N ALA A 117 5.57 -2.28 16.30
CA ALA A 117 4.67 -2.93 17.26
C ALA A 117 3.28 -3.21 16.68
N LEU A 118 2.83 -2.36 15.76
CA LEU A 118 1.55 -2.48 15.06
C LEU A 118 1.64 -1.81 13.70
N ALA A 119 0.74 -2.17 12.79
CA ALA A 119 0.57 -1.54 11.49
C ALA A 119 -0.92 -1.41 11.14
N ILE A 120 -1.28 -0.35 10.43
CA ILE A 120 -2.63 -0.14 9.89
C ILE A 120 -2.49 0.02 8.37
N ALA A 121 -3.24 -0.78 7.62
CA ALA A 121 -3.21 -0.71 6.16
C ALA A 121 -4.06 0.47 5.65
N ILE A 122 -3.48 1.27 4.75
CA ILE A 122 -4.18 2.30 3.98
C ILE A 122 -4.21 1.85 2.52
N LEU A 123 -5.39 1.55 2.00
CA LEU A 123 -5.58 1.07 0.64
C LEU A 123 -6.63 1.89 -0.10
N GLY A 124 -6.20 2.64 -1.12
CA GLY A 124 -7.10 3.20 -2.14
C GLY A 124 -7.22 2.23 -3.31
N TRP A 125 -8.41 1.72 -3.59
CA TRP A 125 -8.62 0.72 -4.64
C TRP A 125 -9.75 1.10 -5.62
N PRO A 126 -9.50 1.13 -6.94
CA PRO A 126 -10.52 1.46 -7.93
C PRO A 126 -11.40 0.23 -8.21
N ILE A 127 -12.41 -0.01 -7.37
CA ILE A 127 -13.28 -1.22 -7.43
C ILE A 127 -14.00 -1.43 -8.77
N ASN A 128 -14.19 -0.36 -9.56
CA ASN A 128 -14.83 -0.43 -10.88
C ASN A 128 -13.85 -0.80 -12.01
N ILE A 129 -12.55 -0.85 -11.71
CA ILE A 129 -11.46 -1.06 -12.68
C ILE A 129 -10.67 -2.32 -12.33
N LEU A 130 -10.42 -2.56 -11.04
CA LEU A 130 -9.63 -3.69 -10.56
C LEU A 130 -10.44 -4.59 -9.62
N PRO A 131 -10.42 -5.91 -9.85
CA PRO A 131 -11.18 -6.85 -9.04
C PRO A 131 -10.62 -6.96 -7.61
N PRO A 132 -11.46 -7.23 -6.59
CA PRO A 132 -11.04 -7.34 -5.19
C PRO A 132 -9.98 -8.41 -4.92
N GLU A 133 -9.94 -9.47 -5.71
CA GLU A 133 -8.97 -10.57 -5.58
C GLU A 133 -7.53 -10.10 -5.82
N VAL A 134 -7.36 -9.06 -6.64
CA VAL A 134 -6.04 -8.44 -6.86
C VAL A 134 -5.65 -7.59 -5.64
N ALA A 135 -6.60 -6.85 -5.05
CA ALA A 135 -6.37 -6.13 -3.78
C ALA A 135 -5.98 -7.10 -2.65
N GLN A 136 -6.62 -8.26 -2.59
CA GLN A 136 -6.27 -9.30 -1.62
C GLN A 136 -4.80 -9.70 -1.74
N LYS A 137 -4.28 -9.92 -2.96
CA LYS A 137 -2.87 -10.25 -3.17
C LYS A 137 -1.91 -9.17 -2.65
N VAL A 138 -2.26 -7.89 -2.83
CA VAL A 138 -1.50 -6.77 -2.23
C VAL A 138 -1.49 -6.89 -0.72
N ILE A 139 -2.64 -7.10 -0.09
CA ILE A 139 -2.75 -7.23 1.36
C ILE A 139 -2.00 -8.46 1.89
N GLU A 140 -1.99 -9.59 1.17
CA GLU A 140 -1.20 -10.76 1.55
C GLU A 140 0.31 -10.46 1.51
N GLY A 141 0.77 -9.75 0.48
CA GLY A 141 2.15 -9.27 0.40
C GLY A 141 2.51 -8.38 1.59
N SER A 142 1.68 -7.39 1.89
CA SER A 142 1.85 -6.52 3.06
C SER A 142 1.88 -7.30 4.38
N ARG A 143 0.97 -8.26 4.56
CA ARG A 143 0.90 -9.07 5.78
C ARG A 143 2.16 -9.91 5.98
N SER A 144 2.79 -10.40 4.90
CA SER A 144 4.05 -11.16 5.00
C SER A 144 5.17 -10.32 5.61
N ILE A 145 5.33 -9.07 5.17
CA ILE A 145 6.35 -8.16 5.72
C ILE A 145 6.03 -7.76 7.16
N CYS A 146 4.77 -7.48 7.48
CA CYS A 146 4.38 -7.21 8.86
C CYS A 146 4.62 -8.39 9.82
N ALA A 147 4.61 -9.63 9.32
CA ALA A 147 4.91 -10.82 10.12
C ALA A 147 6.42 -11.04 10.33
N GLU A 148 7.25 -10.52 9.43
CA GLU A 148 8.72 -10.59 9.51
C GLU A 148 9.33 -9.48 10.39
N ALA A 149 8.63 -8.36 10.57
CA ALA A 149 9.06 -7.17 11.33
C ALA A 149 8.88 -7.32 12.86
#